data_AF-A0A919BYU5-F1
#
_entry.id   AF-A0A919BYU5-F1
#
_cell.length_a   1.000
_cell.length_b   1.000
_cell.length_c   1.000
_cell.angle_alpha   90.00
_cell.angle_beta   90.00
_cell.angle_gamma   90.00
#
_symmetry.space_group_name_H-M   'P 1'
#
loop_
_entity.id
_entity.type
_entity.pdbx_description
1 polymer ?
#
loop_
_entity_poly.entity_id
_entity_poly.type
_entity_poly.pdbx_seq_one_letter_code
_entity_poly.pdbx_strand_id
1 'polypeptide(L)'
;MTTHQHRPDPEPDGYGDEADSLEPRQSRNGRPDADRAWQSLALDGKPGSGGPEPQLPPLPGLDPLPAGAADSHTVSDRVMPPTAIPQMSGAAPAGVRIGVWGASGSGKTTFLGAVPIGAIQHRQRARVNWVVAGMDASSQEFLLDSVDQLVSQHRFPEATRAQRDLRWSFTGDAQGTAGLRRRRISFALEVLDLPGEAFNPRSNQVAEDLHEQAVTHLSNCDGLVYLFDPLLDANEQTASINYFYGMATQMAARVRDENRLLRNGRLPHHVAVCITKFDHPDVFEPALRARWVYQEQPGAIPCVLDHQARGFFDWICNSFRGGSARLVRDALGNFFHPDRMSFYATSAIGFRLNANHQFDYRSYVNVEPDGERICSSPPTPINVIEPLMALEERLRGSSRGGGKLWRGRG
;
A
#
# COMPACT_ATOMS: atom_id res chain seq x y z
N MET A 1 66.27 37.21 43.35
CA MET A 1 67.32 37.19 42.31
C MET A 1 66.69 36.56 41.07
N THR A 2 66.03 37.40 40.25
CA THR A 2 66.52 38.05 39.00
C THR A 2 66.22 37.15 37.79
N THR A 3 65.13 37.36 37.03
CA THR A 3 64.79 38.41 36.03
C THR A 3 65.36 38.17 34.63
N HIS A 4 64.45 38.21 33.65
CA HIS A 4 64.55 38.82 32.30
C HIS A 4 65.63 38.29 31.32
N GLN A 5 65.61 38.48 30.00
CA GLN A 5 64.66 38.79 28.91
C GLN A 5 65.57 39.17 27.70
N HIS A 6 65.09 38.97 26.46
CA HIS A 6 65.44 39.75 25.24
C HIS A 6 66.84 39.61 24.58
N ARG A 7 66.93 39.12 23.31
CA ARG A 7 66.79 39.77 21.96
C ARG A 7 68.20 40.16 21.39
N PRO A 8 68.43 40.54 20.11
CA PRO A 8 67.62 40.50 18.87
C PRO A 8 68.37 40.16 17.52
N ASP A 9 67.57 40.06 16.42
CA ASP A 9 67.74 40.54 15.01
C ASP A 9 68.93 40.06 14.11
N PRO A 10 68.85 40.15 12.74
CA PRO A 10 67.99 41.04 11.94
C PRO A 10 67.31 40.48 10.66
N GLU A 11 66.33 41.26 10.19
CA GLU A 11 65.85 41.33 8.80
C GLU A 11 66.95 41.80 7.83
N PRO A 12 66.73 41.63 6.51
CA PRO A 12 66.41 42.83 5.74
C PRO A 12 65.28 42.66 4.72
N ASP A 13 64.40 43.66 4.72
CA ASP A 13 63.95 44.49 3.59
C ASP A 13 63.89 43.88 2.17
N GLY A 14 62.69 43.93 1.60
CA GLY A 14 62.46 44.94 0.57
C GLY A 14 62.13 44.49 -0.86
N TYR A 15 60.86 44.77 -1.22
CA TYR A 15 60.36 45.23 -2.53
C TYR A 15 60.29 44.26 -3.74
N GLY A 16 59.08 44.13 -4.27
CA GLY A 16 58.80 43.65 -5.62
C GLY A 16 57.34 43.29 -5.85
N ASP A 17 56.49 44.30 -6.04
CA ASP A 17 55.17 44.18 -6.69
C ASP A 17 55.31 43.50 -8.06
N GLU A 18 54.44 42.54 -8.37
CA GLU A 18 53.77 42.50 -9.67
C GLU A 18 52.53 41.59 -9.61
N ALA A 19 51.40 42.20 -9.96
CA ALA A 19 50.12 41.55 -10.15
C ALA A 19 50.18 40.69 -11.41
N ASP A 20 49.76 39.43 -11.32
CA ASP A 20 49.11 38.82 -12.47
C ASP A 20 48.04 37.82 -12.08
N SER A 21 47.00 37.88 -12.89
CA SER A 21 45.67 37.34 -12.63
C SER A 21 45.64 35.87 -13.04
N LEU A 22 45.29 34.96 -12.13
CA LEU A 22 44.99 33.57 -12.47
C LEU A 22 43.69 33.13 -11.80
N GLU A 23 42.67 33.01 -12.64
CA GLU A 23 41.35 32.46 -12.35
C GLU A 23 41.43 31.03 -11.79
N PRO A 24 40.51 30.64 -10.88
CA PRO A 24 40.40 29.26 -10.44
C PRO A 24 39.76 28.40 -11.53
N ARG A 25 40.52 27.38 -11.97
CA ARG A 25 40.05 26.27 -12.81
C ARG A 25 38.78 25.64 -12.23
N GLN A 26 37.65 25.87 -12.90
CA GLN A 26 36.41 25.15 -12.69
C GLN A 26 36.58 23.69 -13.11
N SER A 27 36.42 22.79 -12.14
CA SER A 27 36.39 21.34 -12.35
C SER A 27 35.11 20.94 -13.09
N ARG A 28 35.32 20.34 -14.27
CA ARG A 28 34.31 19.63 -15.07
C ARG A 28 33.73 18.47 -14.27
N ASN A 29 32.43 18.51 -14.02
CA ASN A 29 31.54 17.33 -13.98
C ASN A 29 30.10 17.82 -14.16
N GLY A 30 29.68 17.95 -15.41
CA GLY A 30 28.31 18.32 -15.79
C GLY A 30 27.35 17.16 -15.53
N ARG A 31 26.40 17.37 -14.63
CA ARG A 31 25.11 16.64 -14.61
C ARG A 31 24.30 17.11 -15.83
N PRO A 32 23.65 16.21 -16.59
CA PRO A 32 22.67 16.66 -17.57
C PRO A 32 21.38 17.07 -16.87
N ASP A 33 20.98 18.32 -17.10
CA ASP A 33 19.65 18.88 -16.85
C ASP A 33 18.58 18.01 -17.53
N ALA A 34 17.68 17.41 -16.74
CA ALA A 34 16.58 16.60 -17.24
C ALA A 34 15.36 17.44 -17.69
N ASP A 35 15.39 18.76 -17.51
CA ASP A 35 14.24 19.64 -17.71
C ASP A 35 14.15 20.30 -19.10
N ARG A 36 14.99 19.90 -20.07
CA ARG A 36 15.07 20.56 -21.39
C ARG A 36 14.77 19.71 -22.62
N ALA A 37 14.32 18.46 -22.45
CA ALA A 37 14.15 17.53 -23.58
C ALA A 37 12.72 17.42 -24.16
N TRP A 38 11.71 18.14 -23.65
CA TRP A 38 10.31 17.92 -24.07
C TRP A 38 9.64 19.05 -24.86
N GLN A 39 10.39 20.04 -25.36
CA GLN A 39 9.82 21.15 -26.18
C GLN A 39 9.99 21.01 -27.70
N SER A 40 10.27 19.81 -28.25
CA SER A 40 10.41 19.69 -29.71
C SER A 40 9.88 18.38 -30.29
N LEU A 41 8.57 18.17 -30.14
CA LEU A 41 7.76 17.33 -31.04
C LEU A 41 6.35 17.94 -31.16
N ALA A 42 6.29 19.20 -31.60
CA ALA A 42 5.08 19.80 -32.13
C ALA A 42 5.41 20.31 -33.54
N LEU A 43 5.11 19.49 -34.55
CA LEU A 43 5.09 19.92 -35.94
C LEU A 43 3.65 19.84 -36.46
N ASP A 44 3.13 21.03 -36.72
CA ASP A 44 2.32 21.41 -37.87
C ASP A 44 1.06 20.59 -38.22
N GLY A 45 -0.08 21.10 -37.74
CA GLY A 45 -1.40 20.87 -38.32
C GLY A 45 -2.23 22.15 -38.27
N LYS A 46 -2.30 22.89 -39.39
CA LYS A 46 -3.20 24.04 -39.57
C LYS A 46 -4.68 23.63 -39.42
N PRO A 47 -5.56 24.53 -38.93
CA PRO A 47 -6.99 24.25 -38.80
C PRO A 47 -7.68 24.34 -40.17
N GLY A 48 -8.19 23.20 -40.65
CA GLY A 48 -9.06 23.10 -41.81
C GLY A 48 -10.52 23.32 -41.43
N SER A 49 -11.10 24.34 -42.05
CA SER A 49 -12.52 24.65 -42.27
C SER A 49 -13.55 23.53 -42.09
N GLY A 50 -14.67 23.89 -41.45
CA GLY A 50 -15.81 23.04 -41.15
C GLY A 50 -16.46 22.34 -42.35
N GLY A 51 -16.87 21.11 -42.09
CA GLY A 51 -17.83 20.33 -42.86
C GLY A 51 -18.95 19.82 -41.92
N PRO A 52 -20.14 19.54 -42.45
CA PRO A 52 -21.38 19.54 -41.69
C PRO A 52 -21.56 18.30 -40.81
N GLU A 53 -22.19 18.54 -39.66
CA GLU A 53 -22.64 17.59 -38.65
C GLU A 53 -23.62 16.56 -39.25
N PRO A 54 -23.37 15.24 -39.08
CA PRO A 54 -24.30 14.22 -39.56
C PRO A 54 -25.52 14.14 -38.63
N GLN A 55 -26.68 14.53 -39.16
CA GLN A 55 -27.99 14.39 -38.52
C GLN A 55 -28.33 12.91 -38.33
N LEU A 56 -28.63 12.51 -37.09
CA LEU A 56 -29.21 11.21 -36.77
C LEU A 56 -30.68 11.14 -37.24
N PRO A 57 -31.14 9.99 -37.76
CA PRO A 57 -32.54 9.83 -38.15
C PRO A 57 -33.48 9.79 -36.92
N PRO A 58 -34.73 10.27 -37.05
CA PRO A 58 -35.68 10.28 -35.95
C PRO A 58 -36.13 8.85 -35.57
N LEU A 59 -36.22 8.62 -34.25
CA LEU A 59 -36.80 7.40 -33.68
C LEU A 59 -38.29 7.29 -34.03
N PRO A 60 -38.78 6.12 -34.48
CA PRO A 60 -40.21 5.90 -34.69
C PRO A 60 -40.97 5.88 -33.36
N GLY A 61 -42.13 6.54 -33.34
CA GLY A 61 -42.98 6.73 -32.17
C GLY A 61 -43.49 5.42 -31.57
N LEU A 62 -43.52 5.37 -30.25
CA LEU A 62 -44.20 4.33 -29.48
C LEU A 62 -45.67 4.73 -29.31
N ASP A 63 -46.57 3.90 -29.85
CA ASP A 63 -48.00 4.00 -29.60
C ASP A 63 -48.32 3.78 -28.10
N PRO A 64 -49.34 4.46 -27.55
CA PRO A 64 -49.75 4.27 -26.17
C PRO A 64 -50.51 2.94 -25.98
N LEU A 65 -50.11 2.17 -24.96
CA LEU A 65 -50.79 0.94 -24.56
C LEU A 65 -52.20 1.23 -24.00
N PRO A 66 -53.20 0.37 -24.30
CA PRO A 66 -54.56 0.57 -23.88
C PRO A 66 -54.75 0.25 -22.38
N ALA A 67 -55.58 1.05 -21.74
CA ALA A 67 -56.02 0.85 -20.37
C ALA A 67 -57.07 -0.26 -20.27
N GLY A 68 -56.87 -1.16 -19.31
CA GLY A 68 -57.95 -1.90 -18.65
C GLY A 68 -58.14 -3.36 -19.08
N ALA A 69 -57.72 -4.27 -18.22
CA ALA A 69 -58.49 -5.47 -17.88
C ALA A 69 -58.00 -5.98 -16.51
N ALA A 70 -58.88 -5.89 -15.53
CA ALA A 70 -58.70 -6.46 -14.20
C ALA A 70 -58.86 -7.97 -14.30
N ASP A 71 -57.89 -8.72 -13.79
CA ASP A 71 -58.09 -10.10 -13.37
C ASP A 71 -57.53 -10.32 -11.97
N SER A 72 -58.46 -10.71 -11.11
CA SER A 72 -58.30 -11.03 -9.71
C SER A 72 -57.51 -12.32 -9.54
N HIS A 73 -56.26 -12.22 -9.11
CA HIS A 73 -55.55 -13.30 -8.43
C HIS A 73 -55.22 -12.86 -7.01
N THR A 74 -56.01 -13.36 -6.07
CA THR A 74 -55.74 -13.32 -4.63
C THR A 74 -54.45 -14.08 -4.33
N VAL A 75 -53.33 -13.36 -4.26
CA VAL A 75 -52.08 -13.88 -3.70
C VAL A 75 -52.23 -13.83 -2.18
N SER A 76 -52.23 -15.02 -1.57
CA SER A 76 -52.21 -15.19 -0.13
C SER A 76 -50.92 -14.57 0.43
N ASP A 77 -51.09 -13.50 1.20
CA ASP A 77 -50.03 -12.78 1.90
C ASP A 77 -49.50 -13.66 3.04
N ARG A 78 -48.59 -14.57 2.70
CA ARG A 78 -47.70 -15.21 3.68
C ARG A 78 -46.37 -14.49 3.64
N VAL A 79 -46.31 -13.37 4.36
CA VAL A 79 -45.04 -12.81 4.83
C VAL A 79 -44.36 -13.90 5.66
N MET A 80 -43.37 -14.58 5.09
CA MET A 80 -42.47 -15.39 5.90
C MET A 80 -41.76 -14.43 6.85
N PRO A 81 -41.70 -14.73 8.17
CA PRO A 81 -40.87 -13.95 9.06
C PRO A 81 -39.43 -13.99 8.53
N PRO A 82 -38.69 -12.86 8.57
CA PRO A 82 -37.31 -12.83 8.13
C PRO A 82 -36.54 -13.94 8.85
N THR A 83 -35.85 -14.77 8.06
CA THR A 83 -35.00 -15.82 8.63
C THR A 83 -33.95 -15.14 9.48
N ALA A 84 -33.99 -15.37 10.79
CA ALA A 84 -33.05 -14.77 11.73
C ALA A 84 -31.62 -15.08 11.26
N ILE A 85 -30.83 -14.03 11.05
CA ILE A 85 -29.38 -14.15 10.86
C ILE A 85 -28.87 -14.91 12.09
N PRO A 86 -28.14 -16.02 11.94
CA PRO A 86 -27.62 -16.76 13.08
C PRO A 86 -26.77 -15.81 13.92
N GLN A 87 -27.26 -15.44 15.10
CA GLN A 87 -26.43 -14.76 16.08
C GLN A 87 -25.36 -15.77 16.49
N MET A 88 -24.13 -15.53 16.04
CA MET A 88 -22.97 -16.30 16.46
C MET A 88 -22.66 -15.98 17.92
N SER A 89 -23.46 -16.55 18.84
CA SER A 89 -23.07 -16.73 20.23
C SER A 89 -22.10 -17.90 20.29
N GLY A 90 -20.84 -17.60 19.98
CA GLY A 90 -19.70 -18.47 20.18
C GLY A 90 -18.51 -17.60 20.51
N ALA A 91 -17.72 -17.99 21.52
CA ALA A 91 -16.48 -17.30 21.90
C ALA A 91 -15.74 -16.86 20.63
N ALA A 92 -15.42 -15.56 20.53
CA ALA A 92 -14.74 -14.99 19.37
C ALA A 92 -13.56 -15.90 19.01
N PRO A 93 -13.50 -16.45 17.78
CA PRO A 93 -12.35 -17.26 17.41
C PRO A 93 -11.12 -16.41 17.65
N ALA A 94 -10.12 -16.95 18.38
CA ALA A 94 -8.88 -16.25 18.70
C ALA A 94 -8.34 -15.62 17.41
N GLY A 95 -8.57 -14.31 17.28
CA GLY A 95 -8.41 -13.58 16.03
C GLY A 95 -6.95 -13.43 15.70
N VAL A 96 -6.64 -13.35 14.41
CA VAL A 96 -5.29 -13.02 13.95
C VAL A 96 -5.16 -11.51 14.01
N ARG A 97 -4.25 -10.99 14.84
CA ARG A 97 -4.02 -9.54 14.94
C ARG A 97 -3.00 -9.11 13.91
N ILE A 98 -3.41 -8.25 12.97
CA ILE A 98 -2.55 -7.77 11.90
C ILE A 98 -2.49 -6.24 11.96
N GLY A 99 -1.33 -5.72 12.33
CA GLY A 99 -1.09 -4.29 12.32
C GLY A 99 -0.77 -3.79 10.91
N VAL A 100 -1.28 -2.61 10.54
CA VAL A 100 -0.84 -1.91 9.32
C VAL A 100 0.12 -0.80 9.71
N TRP A 101 1.26 -0.75 9.05
CA TRP A 101 2.36 0.16 9.37
C TRP A 101 2.93 0.76 8.10
N GLY A 102 3.23 2.05 8.12
CA GLY A 102 3.85 2.76 7.01
C GLY A 102 3.91 4.25 7.27
N ALA A 103 4.80 4.94 6.56
CA ALA A 103 4.97 6.39 6.68
C ALA A 103 3.69 7.17 6.38
N SER A 104 3.63 8.45 6.77
CA SER A 104 2.54 9.32 6.31
C SER A 104 2.56 9.44 4.78
N GLY A 105 1.39 9.40 4.15
CA GLY A 105 1.26 9.40 2.69
C GLY A 105 1.54 8.07 1.98
N SER A 106 1.91 7.00 2.71
CA SER A 106 2.20 5.67 2.12
C SER A 106 0.97 4.93 1.57
N GLY A 107 -0.24 5.45 1.84
CA GLY A 107 -1.50 4.91 1.38
C GLY A 107 -2.21 3.96 2.35
N LYS A 108 -1.92 3.99 3.66
CA LYS A 108 -2.57 3.13 4.68
C LYS A 108 -4.10 3.14 4.62
N THR A 109 -4.69 4.33 4.77
CA THR A 109 -6.15 4.50 4.79
C THR A 109 -6.78 4.07 3.46
N THR A 110 -6.15 4.44 2.33
CA THR A 110 -6.58 4.01 1.00
C THR A 110 -6.48 2.51 0.79
N PHE A 111 -5.40 1.87 1.27
CA PHE A 111 -5.21 0.43 1.23
C PHE A 111 -6.33 -0.28 2.00
N LEU A 112 -6.63 0.19 3.22
CA LEU A 112 -7.71 -0.33 4.05
C LEU A 112 -9.08 -0.14 3.39
N GLY A 113 -9.35 1.03 2.81
CA GLY A 113 -10.59 1.31 2.08
C GLY A 113 -10.75 0.49 0.80
N ALA A 114 -9.64 0.07 0.17
CA ALA A 114 -9.64 -0.74 -1.03
C ALA A 114 -9.88 -2.24 -0.76
N VAL A 115 -9.69 -2.72 0.47
CA VAL A 115 -9.93 -4.13 0.85
C VAL A 115 -11.34 -4.62 0.47
N PRO A 116 -12.45 -3.97 0.85
CA PRO A 116 -13.79 -4.45 0.46
C PRO A 116 -13.98 -4.50 -1.07
N ILE A 117 -13.44 -3.52 -1.80
CA ILE A 117 -13.48 -3.49 -3.28
C ILE A 117 -12.70 -4.68 -3.85
N GLY A 118 -11.48 -4.89 -3.34
CA GLY A 118 -10.63 -6.02 -3.70
C GLY A 118 -11.32 -7.37 -3.44
N ALA A 119 -11.99 -7.53 -2.30
CA ALA A 119 -12.72 -8.75 -1.97
C ALA A 119 -13.86 -9.05 -2.95
N ILE A 120 -14.64 -8.02 -3.32
CA ILE A 120 -15.74 -8.13 -4.30
C ILE A 120 -15.19 -8.53 -5.68
N GLN A 121 -14.11 -7.89 -6.12
CA GLN A 121 -13.52 -8.10 -7.45
C GLN A 121 -12.67 -9.37 -7.53
N HIS A 122 -12.09 -9.83 -6.42
CA HIS A 122 -11.27 -11.05 -6.36
C HIS A 122 -12.03 -12.28 -6.85
N ARG A 123 -13.38 -12.30 -6.72
CA ARG A 123 -14.26 -13.31 -7.31
C ARG A 123 -14.03 -13.53 -8.81
N GLN A 124 -13.67 -12.48 -9.54
CA GLN A 124 -13.46 -12.56 -10.99
C GLN A 124 -12.09 -13.13 -11.35
N ARG A 125 -11.10 -13.02 -10.44
CA ARG A 125 -9.70 -13.41 -10.68
C ARG A 125 -9.32 -14.73 -10.00
N ALA A 126 -10.03 -15.15 -8.96
CA ALA A 126 -9.66 -16.29 -8.14
C ALA A 126 -10.87 -17.13 -7.68
N ARG A 127 -10.60 -18.37 -7.25
CA ARG A 127 -11.62 -19.38 -6.90
C ARG A 127 -12.23 -19.21 -5.50
N VAL A 128 -11.99 -18.07 -4.84
CA VAL A 128 -12.49 -17.79 -3.48
C VAL A 128 -13.35 -16.53 -3.50
N ASN A 129 -14.59 -16.69 -3.08
CA ASN A 129 -15.52 -15.57 -2.89
C ASN A 129 -15.37 -15.04 -1.47
N TRP A 130 -14.76 -13.87 -1.32
CA TRP A 130 -14.60 -13.23 -0.02
C TRP A 130 -15.78 -12.33 0.30
N VAL A 131 -16.24 -12.44 1.55
CA VAL A 131 -17.15 -11.50 2.20
C VAL A 131 -16.38 -10.84 3.32
N VAL A 132 -16.34 -9.51 3.29
CA VAL A 132 -15.73 -8.67 4.33
C VAL A 132 -16.86 -7.91 5.02
N ALA A 133 -16.92 -7.98 6.35
CA ALA A 133 -17.92 -7.28 7.14
C ALA A 133 -17.30 -6.67 8.40
N GLY A 134 -17.75 -5.47 8.78
CA GLY A 134 -17.38 -4.86 10.04
C GLY A 134 -17.92 -5.67 11.22
N MET A 135 -17.10 -5.85 12.26
CA MET A 135 -17.50 -6.55 13.49
C MET A 135 -18.12 -5.61 14.52
N ASP A 136 -18.05 -4.30 14.29
CA ASP A 136 -18.64 -3.23 15.09
C ASP A 136 -19.12 -2.08 14.19
N ALA A 137 -19.87 -1.14 14.78
CA ALA A 137 -20.47 -0.02 14.06
C ALA A 137 -19.43 0.88 13.39
N SER A 138 -18.34 1.23 14.09
CA SER A 138 -17.24 2.04 13.54
C SER A 138 -16.56 1.39 12.35
N SER A 139 -16.33 0.08 12.42
CA SER A 139 -15.70 -0.69 11.35
C SER A 139 -16.62 -0.83 10.14
N GLN A 140 -17.92 -0.98 10.37
CA GLN A 140 -18.93 -1.06 9.31
C GLN A 140 -19.09 0.29 8.60
N GLU A 141 -19.17 1.39 9.36
CA GLU A 141 -19.22 2.77 8.83
C GLU A 141 -17.97 3.07 7.99
N PHE A 142 -16.78 2.76 8.51
CA PHE A 142 -15.54 2.94 7.75
C PHE A 142 -15.54 2.19 6.42
N LEU A 143 -16.02 0.94 6.38
CA LEU A 143 -16.08 0.16 5.13
C LEU A 143 -17.05 0.78 4.13
N LEU A 144 -18.22 1.23 4.59
CA LEU A 144 -19.24 1.86 3.73
C LEU A 144 -18.73 3.19 3.17
N ASP A 145 -18.20 4.06 4.03
CA ASP A 145 -17.67 5.36 3.64
C ASP A 145 -16.49 5.23 2.68
N SER A 146 -15.58 4.29 2.95
CA SER A 146 -14.42 4.06 2.10
C SER A 146 -14.82 3.58 0.69
N VAL A 147 -15.81 2.68 0.61
CA VAL A 147 -16.34 2.22 -0.68
C VAL A 147 -17.03 3.36 -1.42
N ASP A 148 -17.86 4.15 -0.75
CA ASP A 148 -18.53 5.29 -1.38
C ASP A 148 -17.54 6.34 -1.89
N GLN A 149 -16.53 6.70 -1.08
CA GLN A 149 -15.50 7.65 -1.48
C GLN A 149 -14.72 7.17 -2.71
N LEU A 150 -14.23 5.93 -2.70
CA LEU A 150 -13.39 5.41 -3.77
C LEU A 150 -14.17 5.09 -5.05
N VAL A 151 -15.40 4.56 -4.93
CA VAL A 151 -16.18 4.07 -6.07
C VAL A 151 -17.18 5.10 -6.60
N SER A 152 -17.95 5.75 -5.72
CA SER A 152 -19.01 6.68 -6.12
C SER A 152 -18.47 8.10 -6.29
N GLN A 153 -17.67 8.56 -5.33
CA GLN A 153 -17.19 9.95 -5.31
C GLN A 153 -15.88 10.14 -6.09
N HIS A 154 -15.20 9.03 -6.42
CA HIS A 154 -13.89 9.02 -7.06
C HIS A 154 -12.87 9.91 -6.32
N ARG A 155 -12.83 9.77 -5.00
CA ARG A 155 -11.96 10.55 -4.11
C ARG A 155 -11.18 9.61 -3.20
N PHE A 156 -9.95 10.02 -2.89
CA PHE A 156 -9.20 9.36 -1.82
C PHE A 156 -9.79 9.69 -0.45
N PRO A 157 -9.71 8.76 0.52
CA PRO A 157 -10.02 9.06 1.90
C PRO A 157 -9.15 10.20 2.42
N GLU A 158 -9.73 11.07 3.25
CA GLU A 158 -8.98 12.11 3.95
C GLU A 158 -7.91 11.49 4.85
N ALA A 159 -6.83 12.25 5.09
CA ALA A 159 -5.79 11.85 6.03
C ALA A 159 -6.38 11.50 7.40
N THR A 160 -5.99 10.35 7.95
CA THR A 160 -6.45 9.90 9.26
C THR A 160 -6.04 10.92 10.33
N ARG A 161 -7.02 11.64 10.90
CA ARG A 161 -6.80 12.65 11.95
C ARG A 161 -6.96 12.10 13.36
N ALA A 162 -7.68 10.99 13.52
CA ALA A 162 -7.95 10.34 14.79
C ALA A 162 -7.78 8.83 14.66
N GLN A 163 -7.39 8.19 15.76
CA GLN A 163 -7.28 6.74 15.86
C GLN A 163 -8.62 6.07 15.55
N ARG A 164 -8.55 4.95 14.83
CA ARG A 164 -9.69 4.07 14.59
C ARG A 164 -9.29 2.62 14.86
N ASP A 165 -10.00 1.99 15.80
CA ASP A 165 -9.90 0.56 16.05
C ASP A 165 -10.86 -0.14 15.08
N LEU A 166 -10.32 -0.80 14.06
CA LEU A 166 -11.10 -1.47 13.02
C LEU A 166 -11.03 -2.98 13.21
N ARG A 167 -12.19 -3.63 13.18
CA ARG A 167 -12.33 -5.09 13.28
C ARG A 167 -13.19 -5.60 12.15
N TRP A 168 -12.61 -6.45 11.31
CA TRP A 168 -13.30 -7.02 10.17
C TRP A 168 -13.33 -8.53 10.24
N SER A 169 -14.44 -9.11 9.83
CA SER A 169 -14.55 -10.54 9.58
C SER A 169 -14.37 -10.81 8.09
N PHE A 170 -13.48 -11.74 7.76
CA PHE A 170 -13.32 -12.28 6.42
C PHE A 170 -13.94 -13.66 6.41
N THR A 171 -14.82 -13.93 5.44
CA THR A 171 -15.34 -15.27 5.18
C THR A 171 -15.19 -15.59 3.71
N GLY A 172 -14.54 -16.71 3.40
CA GLY A 172 -14.33 -17.16 2.04
C GLY A 172 -14.65 -18.64 1.88
N ASP A 173 -15.21 -19.02 0.73
CA ASP A 173 -15.39 -20.42 0.36
C ASP A 173 -14.35 -20.80 -0.70
N ALA A 174 -13.34 -21.57 -0.31
CA ALA A 174 -12.35 -22.10 -1.25
C ALA A 174 -12.86 -23.39 -1.89
N GLN A 175 -12.87 -23.44 -3.22
CA GLN A 175 -13.09 -24.70 -3.95
C GLN A 175 -11.89 -25.64 -3.71
N GLY A 176 -12.14 -26.80 -3.11
CA GLY A 176 -11.14 -27.85 -2.96
C GLY A 176 -10.68 -28.35 -4.34
N THR A 177 -9.41 -28.75 -4.45
CA THR A 177 -8.91 -29.46 -5.62
C THR A 177 -9.55 -30.85 -5.68
N ALA A 178 -10.16 -31.18 -6.81
CA ALA A 178 -10.70 -32.51 -7.18
C ALA A 178 -11.51 -33.26 -6.09
N GLY A 179 -12.82 -33.00 -6.04
CA GLY A 179 -13.78 -33.88 -5.32
C GLY A 179 -13.89 -33.72 -3.80
N LEU A 180 -13.07 -32.87 -3.17
CA LEU A 180 -13.12 -32.60 -1.72
C LEU A 180 -14.00 -31.39 -1.38
N ARG A 181 -14.71 -31.50 -0.23
CA ARG A 181 -15.64 -30.51 0.35
C ARG A 181 -15.07 -29.08 0.27
N ARG A 182 -15.94 -28.10 -0.08
CA ARG A 182 -15.65 -26.66 0.04
C ARG A 182 -15.09 -26.37 1.42
N ARG A 183 -13.91 -25.75 1.48
CA ARG A 183 -13.29 -25.33 2.75
C ARG A 183 -13.72 -23.90 3.02
N ARG A 184 -14.55 -23.72 4.04
CA ARG A 184 -14.89 -22.39 4.57
C ARG A 184 -13.69 -21.86 5.35
N ILE A 185 -13.17 -20.72 4.93
CA ILE A 185 -12.10 -19.97 5.58
C ILE A 185 -12.78 -18.79 6.27
N SER A 186 -12.49 -18.60 7.56
CA SER A 186 -13.00 -17.44 8.28
C SER A 186 -12.01 -16.97 9.34
N PHE A 187 -11.65 -15.70 9.29
CA PHE A 187 -10.75 -15.06 10.26
C PHE A 187 -11.21 -13.64 10.55
N ALA A 188 -10.81 -13.14 11.72
CA ALA A 188 -10.96 -11.73 12.07
C ALA A 188 -9.64 -11.01 11.83
N LEU A 189 -9.72 -9.79 11.29
CA LEU A 189 -8.64 -8.84 11.14
C LEU A 189 -8.88 -7.72 12.15
N GLU A 190 -7.98 -7.54 13.09
CA GLU A 190 -7.96 -6.37 13.98
C GLU A 190 -6.87 -5.42 13.48
N VAL A 191 -7.26 -4.23 13.03
CA VAL A 191 -6.38 -3.18 12.52
C VAL A 191 -6.54 -1.93 13.36
N LEU A 192 -5.42 -1.35 13.78
CA LEU A 192 -5.39 0.01 14.30
C LEU A 192 -4.99 0.96 13.17
N ASP A 193 -5.91 1.81 12.72
CA ASP A 193 -5.59 2.90 11.79
C ASP A 193 -5.19 4.15 12.59
N LEU A 194 -3.92 4.54 12.45
CA LEU A 194 -3.33 5.71 13.09
C LEU A 194 -2.87 6.71 12.02
N PRO A 195 -2.86 8.02 12.35
CA PRO A 195 -2.15 9.02 11.57
C PRO A 195 -0.72 8.56 11.27
N GLY A 196 -0.23 8.80 10.06
CA GLY A 196 1.10 8.32 9.65
C GLY A 196 2.23 8.90 10.50
N GLU A 197 2.02 10.10 11.02
CA GLU A 197 2.89 10.84 11.90
C GLU A 197 3.09 10.14 13.25
N ALA A 198 2.12 9.32 13.70
CA ALA A 198 2.23 8.52 14.92
C ALA A 198 3.36 7.47 14.84
N PHE A 199 3.80 7.12 13.63
CA PHE A 199 4.90 6.18 13.41
C PHE A 199 6.27 6.87 13.32
N ASN A 200 6.33 8.21 13.41
CA ASN A 200 7.58 8.95 13.42
C ASN A 200 7.92 9.38 14.85
N PRO A 201 8.93 8.77 15.51
CA PRO A 201 9.27 9.10 16.89
C PRO A 201 9.82 10.52 17.07
N ARG A 202 10.15 11.22 15.97
CA ARG A 202 10.63 12.60 15.97
C ARG A 202 9.54 13.60 15.61
N SER A 203 8.31 13.14 15.37
CA SER A 203 7.20 14.03 15.03
C SER A 203 6.72 14.76 16.28
N ASN A 204 6.82 16.09 16.27
CA ASN A 204 6.20 16.94 17.30
C ASN A 204 4.71 17.19 17.02
N GLN A 205 4.17 16.68 15.90
CA GLN A 205 2.79 16.93 15.46
C GLN A 205 1.77 15.96 16.08
N VAL A 206 2.25 14.94 16.79
CA VAL A 206 1.42 13.89 17.39
C VAL A 206 1.75 13.77 18.87
N ALA A 207 0.72 13.57 19.68
CA ALA A 207 0.88 13.32 21.11
C ALA A 207 1.73 12.05 21.34
N GLU A 208 2.67 12.12 22.29
CA GLU A 208 3.55 11.01 22.67
C GLU A 208 2.75 9.73 23.00
N ASP A 209 1.59 9.89 23.64
CA ASP A 209 0.66 8.80 23.95
C ASP A 209 0.21 8.02 22.70
N LEU A 210 0.02 8.69 21.56
CA LEU A 210 -0.41 8.03 20.33
C LEU A 210 0.73 7.22 19.70
N HIS A 211 1.98 7.68 19.87
CA HIS A 211 3.17 6.95 19.45
C HIS A 211 3.38 5.70 20.31
N GLU A 212 3.27 5.82 21.63
CA GLU A 212 3.31 4.68 22.55
C GLU A 212 2.25 3.63 22.19
N GLN A 213 1.02 4.09 21.92
CA GLN A 213 -0.08 3.22 21.50
C GLN A 213 0.24 2.49 20.19
N ALA A 214 0.85 3.18 19.22
CA ALA A 214 1.31 2.55 17.97
C ALA A 214 2.33 1.43 18.25
N VAL A 215 3.34 1.70 19.08
CA VAL A 215 4.39 0.73 19.42
C VAL A 215 3.79 -0.46 20.15
N THR A 216 2.93 -0.22 21.14
CA THR A 216 2.25 -1.24 21.93
C THR A 216 1.36 -2.11 21.05
N HIS A 217 0.57 -1.50 20.17
CA HIS A 217 -0.30 -2.21 19.23
C HIS A 217 0.50 -3.10 18.28
N LEU A 218 1.49 -2.55 17.56
CA LEU A 218 2.27 -3.33 16.60
C LEU A 218 3.07 -4.44 17.28
N SER A 219 3.62 -4.20 18.48
CA SER A 219 4.34 -5.22 19.24
C SER A 219 3.45 -6.40 19.63
N ASN A 220 2.17 -6.14 19.89
CA ASN A 220 1.17 -7.14 20.25
C ASN A 220 0.54 -7.86 19.05
N CYS A 221 0.73 -7.37 17.82
CA CYS A 221 0.24 -8.04 16.62
C CYS A 221 0.99 -9.34 16.35
N ASP A 222 0.32 -10.28 15.67
CA ASP A 222 0.91 -11.54 15.23
C ASP A 222 1.52 -11.42 13.82
N GLY A 223 0.86 -10.62 12.97
CA GLY A 223 1.31 -10.26 11.63
C GLY A 223 1.36 -8.75 11.43
N LEU A 224 2.11 -8.31 10.43
CA LEU A 224 2.26 -6.90 10.07
C LEU A 224 2.13 -6.75 8.55
N VAL A 225 1.35 -5.78 8.10
CA VAL A 225 1.42 -5.25 6.73
C VAL A 225 2.25 -3.98 6.79
N TYR A 226 3.43 -4.00 6.17
CA TYR A 226 4.28 -2.84 6.03
C TYR A 226 4.11 -2.22 4.64
N LEU A 227 3.57 -1.01 4.58
CA LEU A 227 3.40 -0.24 3.35
C LEU A 227 4.65 0.59 3.09
N PHE A 228 5.41 0.17 2.08
CA PHE A 228 6.57 0.88 1.58
C PHE A 228 6.16 1.67 0.33
N ASP A 229 6.17 2.99 0.44
CA ASP A 229 5.91 3.87 -0.70
C ASP A 229 7.23 4.36 -1.29
N PRO A 230 7.60 3.91 -2.51
CA PRO A 230 8.84 4.34 -3.14
C PRO A 230 8.87 5.84 -3.44
N LEU A 231 7.72 6.53 -3.54
CA LEU A 231 7.66 7.94 -3.87
C LEU A 231 8.07 8.84 -2.70
N LEU A 232 7.82 8.42 -1.45
CA LEU A 232 8.12 9.21 -0.26
C LEU A 232 9.62 9.38 0.00
N ASP A 233 10.44 8.43 -0.46
CA ASP A 233 11.89 8.48 -0.31
C ASP A 233 12.56 9.53 -1.21
N ALA A 234 11.81 10.23 -2.07
CA ALA A 234 12.30 11.41 -2.78
C ALA A 234 12.44 12.64 -1.87
N ASN A 235 11.79 12.67 -0.70
CA ASN A 235 11.84 13.77 0.25
C ASN A 235 12.35 13.28 1.62
N GLU A 236 13.43 13.88 2.14
CA GLU A 236 14.09 13.49 3.39
C GLU A 236 13.14 13.51 4.60
N GLN A 237 12.15 14.42 4.62
CA GLN A 237 11.19 14.54 5.73
C GLN A 237 10.14 13.42 5.73
N THR A 238 9.85 12.84 4.57
CA THR A 238 8.92 11.73 4.39
C THR A 238 9.61 10.39 4.19
N ALA A 239 10.96 10.37 4.22
CA ALA A 239 11.74 9.16 3.96
C ALA A 239 11.30 8.01 4.88
N SER A 240 11.01 6.87 4.26
CA SER A 240 10.43 5.70 4.91
C SER A 240 11.27 5.21 6.09
N ILE A 241 12.59 5.41 6.03
CA ILE A 241 13.52 5.02 7.11
C ILE A 241 13.24 5.72 8.44
N ASN A 242 12.80 6.99 8.41
CA ASN A 242 12.54 7.77 9.63
C ASN A 242 11.35 7.20 10.43
N TYR A 243 10.36 6.67 9.71
CA TYR A 243 9.19 6.00 10.29
C TYR A 243 9.48 4.54 10.61
N PHE A 244 10.34 3.89 9.82
CA PHE A 244 10.62 2.47 9.97
C PHE A 244 11.52 2.19 11.17
N TYR A 245 12.74 2.75 11.18
CA TYR A 245 13.80 2.30 12.07
C TYR A 245 13.46 2.56 13.54
N GLY A 246 12.88 3.73 13.83
CA GLY A 246 12.47 4.13 15.17
C GLY A 246 11.42 3.20 15.76
N MET A 247 10.36 2.92 15.00
CA MET A 247 9.31 1.98 15.40
C MET A 247 9.86 0.56 15.59
N ALA A 248 10.64 0.05 14.63
CA ALA A 248 11.20 -1.30 14.72
C ALA A 248 12.10 -1.48 15.95
N THR A 249 12.91 -0.46 16.28
CA THR A 249 13.78 -0.47 17.46
C THR A 249 12.98 -0.51 18.76
N GLN A 250 11.93 0.30 18.86
CA GLN A 250 11.07 0.32 20.05
C GLN A 250 10.24 -0.95 20.20
N MET A 251 9.71 -1.48 19.10
CA MET A 251 9.07 -2.79 19.08
C MET A 251 10.03 -3.89 19.53
N ALA A 252 11.26 -3.90 19.03
CA ALA A 252 12.27 -4.90 19.42
C ALA A 252 12.62 -4.80 20.91
N ALA A 253 12.76 -3.59 21.45
CA ALA A 253 12.97 -3.38 22.88
C ALA A 253 11.80 -3.93 23.71
N ARG A 254 10.56 -3.59 23.35
CA ARG A 254 9.37 -4.07 24.05
C ARG A 254 9.23 -5.59 24.01
N VAL A 255 9.32 -6.18 22.81
CA VAL A 255 9.20 -7.63 22.60
C VAL A 255 10.32 -8.40 23.32
N ARG A 256 11.52 -7.82 23.43
CA ARG A 256 12.62 -8.36 24.24
C ARG A 256 12.29 -8.34 25.72
N ASP A 257 11.77 -7.22 26.24
CA ASP A 257 11.46 -7.07 27.65
C ASP A 257 10.33 -8.03 28.08
N GLU A 258 9.46 -8.40 27.13
CA GLU A 258 8.44 -9.47 27.27
C GLU A 258 8.99 -10.89 27.03
N ASN A 259 10.29 -11.06 26.76
CA ASN A 259 10.96 -12.32 26.42
C ASN A 259 10.35 -13.08 25.22
N ARG A 260 9.81 -12.35 24.24
CA ARG A 260 9.15 -12.91 23.04
C ARG A 260 9.98 -12.86 21.76
N LEU A 261 11.23 -12.37 21.83
CA LEU A 261 12.13 -12.42 20.67
C LEU A 261 12.39 -13.86 20.24
N LEU A 262 12.62 -14.05 18.94
CA LEU A 262 13.12 -15.32 18.43
C LEU A 262 14.53 -15.58 18.97
N ARG A 263 14.97 -16.85 18.94
CA ARG A 263 16.29 -17.27 19.45
C ARG A 263 17.48 -16.51 18.83
N ASN A 264 17.30 -15.98 17.63
CA ASN A 264 18.30 -15.17 16.93
C ASN A 264 18.17 -13.66 17.20
N GLY A 265 17.40 -13.25 18.22
CA GLY A 265 17.21 -11.85 18.60
C GLY A 265 16.25 -11.06 17.71
N ARG A 266 15.55 -11.71 16.77
CA ARG A 266 14.64 -11.04 15.82
C ARG A 266 13.21 -10.98 16.34
N LEU A 267 12.44 -10.04 15.79
CA LEU A 267 11.00 -9.92 16.03
C LEU A 267 10.27 -11.20 15.56
N PRO A 268 9.27 -11.68 16.32
CA PRO A 268 8.55 -12.91 16.02
C PRO A 268 7.49 -12.76 14.91
N HIS A 269 7.14 -11.52 14.54
CA HIS A 269 6.07 -11.19 13.60
C HIS A 269 6.28 -11.79 12.21
N HIS A 270 5.19 -12.15 11.55
CA HIS A 270 5.16 -12.32 10.10
C HIS A 270 4.91 -10.97 9.43
N VAL A 271 5.62 -10.64 8.36
CA VAL A 271 5.52 -9.34 7.69
C VAL A 271 5.19 -9.52 6.21
N ALA A 272 4.14 -8.83 5.76
CA ALA A 272 3.88 -8.60 4.36
C ALA A 272 4.35 -7.20 3.99
N VAL A 273 5.41 -7.10 3.19
CA VAL A 273 5.95 -5.85 2.66
C VAL A 273 5.23 -5.54 1.35
N CYS A 274 4.40 -4.50 1.35
CA CYS A 274 3.66 -4.04 0.19
C CYS A 274 4.35 -2.82 -0.40
N ILE A 275 4.90 -2.95 -1.60
CA ILE A 275 5.40 -1.82 -2.39
C ILE A 275 4.17 -1.11 -2.97
N THR A 276 3.78 0.01 -2.38
CA THR A 276 2.54 0.71 -2.73
C THR A 276 2.68 1.56 -3.99
N LYS A 277 1.54 2.06 -4.47
CA LYS A 277 1.44 2.95 -5.65
C LYS A 277 2.04 2.33 -6.91
N PHE A 278 1.92 1.03 -7.07
CA PHE A 278 2.41 0.32 -8.26
C PHE A 278 1.74 0.81 -9.57
N ASP A 279 0.57 1.44 -9.47
CA ASP A 279 -0.16 2.09 -10.57
C ASP A 279 0.41 3.46 -10.99
N HIS A 280 1.22 4.08 -10.14
CA HIS A 280 1.73 5.43 -10.37
C HIS A 280 2.81 5.40 -11.47
N PRO A 281 2.82 6.34 -12.44
CA PRO A 281 3.81 6.37 -13.53
C PRO A 281 5.26 6.28 -13.07
N ASP A 282 5.60 7.07 -12.05
CA ASP A 282 6.95 7.07 -11.46
C ASP A 282 7.34 5.75 -10.78
N VAL A 283 6.44 4.79 -10.59
CA VAL A 283 6.77 3.44 -10.10
C VAL A 283 6.66 2.43 -11.23
N PHE A 284 5.55 2.51 -11.98
CA PHE A 284 5.20 1.54 -13.00
C PHE A 284 6.14 1.58 -14.20
N GLU A 285 6.45 2.75 -14.76
CA GLU A 285 7.26 2.85 -15.99
C GLU A 285 8.71 2.45 -15.77
N PRO A 286 9.39 2.85 -14.66
CA PRO A 286 10.69 2.30 -14.33
C PRO A 286 10.66 0.78 -14.17
N ALA A 287 9.65 0.23 -13.50
CA ALA A 287 9.49 -1.22 -13.32
C ALA A 287 9.30 -1.94 -14.67
N LEU A 288 8.51 -1.35 -15.56
CA LEU A 288 8.26 -1.86 -16.91
C LEU A 288 9.55 -1.90 -17.74
N ARG A 289 10.30 -0.79 -17.76
CA ARG A 289 11.60 -0.72 -18.46
C ARG A 289 12.63 -1.70 -17.91
N ALA A 290 12.61 -1.92 -16.60
CA ALA A 290 13.47 -2.89 -15.91
C ALA A 290 12.97 -4.34 -16.00
N ARG A 291 11.86 -4.60 -16.72
CA ARG A 291 11.28 -5.94 -16.97
C ARG A 291 10.78 -6.66 -15.71
N TRP A 292 10.34 -5.91 -14.70
CA TRP A 292 9.66 -6.48 -13.52
C TRP A 292 8.17 -6.69 -13.74
N VAL A 293 7.60 -6.02 -14.74
CA VAL A 293 6.16 -6.08 -15.04
C VAL A 293 5.87 -7.26 -15.96
N TYR A 294 4.94 -8.10 -15.52
CA TYR A 294 4.39 -9.21 -16.28
C TYR A 294 2.93 -8.91 -16.65
N GLN A 295 2.54 -9.35 -17.85
CA GLN A 295 1.15 -9.31 -18.32
C GLN A 295 0.85 -10.65 -18.98
N GLU A 296 -0.12 -11.39 -18.46
CA GLU A 296 -0.44 -12.75 -18.94
C GLU A 296 -0.89 -12.76 -20.41
N GLN A 297 -1.73 -11.80 -20.79
CA GLN A 297 -2.22 -11.62 -22.14
C GLN A 297 -2.47 -10.14 -22.43
N PRO A 298 -2.42 -9.69 -23.70
CA PRO A 298 -2.68 -8.30 -24.04
C PRO A 298 -3.99 -7.78 -23.43
N GLY A 299 -3.93 -6.63 -22.76
CA GLY A 299 -5.07 -6.02 -22.09
C GLY A 299 -5.37 -6.55 -20.68
N ALA A 300 -4.68 -7.60 -20.21
CA ALA A 300 -4.76 -8.01 -18.80
C ALA A 300 -4.09 -6.97 -17.89
N ILE A 301 -4.50 -6.93 -16.62
CA ILE A 301 -3.90 -6.02 -15.64
C ILE A 301 -2.46 -6.47 -15.38
N PRO A 302 -1.45 -5.59 -15.55
CA PRO A 302 -0.07 -5.94 -15.29
C PRO A 302 0.20 -6.17 -13.80
N CYS A 303 1.12 -7.07 -13.51
CA CYS A 303 1.51 -7.41 -12.14
C CYS A 303 3.01 -7.65 -12.03
N VAL A 304 3.50 -7.77 -10.79
CA VAL A 304 4.81 -8.38 -10.51
C VAL A 304 4.53 -9.80 -10.03
N LEU A 305 5.21 -10.79 -10.61
CA LEU A 305 5.02 -12.19 -10.22
C LEU A 305 5.46 -12.43 -8.77
N ASP A 306 4.72 -13.24 -8.02
CA ASP A 306 4.95 -13.48 -6.58
C ASP A 306 6.39 -13.90 -6.28
N HIS A 307 6.96 -14.79 -7.08
CA HIS A 307 8.34 -15.28 -6.91
C HIS A 307 9.40 -14.21 -7.23
N GLN A 308 9.03 -13.14 -7.93
CA GLN A 308 9.90 -12.01 -8.27
C GLN A 308 9.70 -10.81 -7.33
N ALA A 309 8.63 -10.77 -6.54
CA ALA A 309 8.27 -9.60 -5.75
C ALA A 309 9.36 -9.16 -4.75
N ARG A 310 10.12 -10.10 -4.17
CA ARG A 310 11.30 -9.78 -3.35
C ARG A 310 12.40 -9.10 -4.18
N GLY A 311 12.71 -9.67 -5.34
CA GLY A 311 13.71 -9.08 -6.25
C GLY A 311 13.31 -7.70 -6.75
N PHE A 312 12.00 -7.50 -7.00
CA PHE A 312 11.44 -6.20 -7.32
C PHE A 312 11.65 -5.18 -6.20
N PHE A 313 11.36 -5.55 -4.94
CA PHE A 313 11.66 -4.71 -3.78
C PHE A 313 13.15 -4.36 -3.68
N ASP A 314 14.02 -5.37 -3.81
CA ASP A 314 15.47 -5.16 -3.75
C ASP A 314 15.96 -4.20 -4.85
N TRP A 315 15.39 -4.30 -6.06
CA TRP A 315 15.67 -3.38 -7.16
C TRP A 315 15.17 -1.96 -6.88
N ILE A 316 13.95 -1.80 -6.36
CA ILE A 316 13.40 -0.50 -5.96
C ILE A 316 14.35 0.18 -4.95
N CYS A 317 14.79 -0.56 -3.92
CA CYS A 317 15.68 -0.05 -2.90
C CYS A 317 17.08 0.28 -3.46
N ASN A 318 17.68 -0.61 -4.27
CA ASN A 318 19.06 -0.47 -4.71
C ASN A 318 19.27 0.50 -5.86
N SER A 319 18.39 0.44 -6.86
CA SER A 319 18.64 1.00 -8.18
C SER A 319 17.71 2.17 -8.49
N PHE A 320 16.52 2.21 -7.86
CA PHE A 320 15.53 3.23 -8.17
C PHE A 320 15.52 4.39 -7.18
N ARG A 321 15.50 4.13 -5.85
CA ARG A 321 15.36 5.18 -4.82
C ARG A 321 16.64 5.48 -4.00
N GLY A 322 17.63 4.59 -4.01
CA GLY A 322 18.98 4.90 -3.49
C GLY A 322 19.14 4.71 -1.96
N GLY A 323 19.70 5.72 -1.26
CA GLY A 323 20.26 5.58 0.08
C GLY A 323 19.28 5.15 1.19
N SER A 324 18.22 5.93 1.42
CA SER A 324 17.24 5.69 2.50
C SER A 324 16.47 4.38 2.30
N ALA A 325 16.06 4.09 1.07
CA ALA A 325 15.35 2.85 0.72
C ALA A 325 16.21 1.60 0.96
N ARG A 326 17.53 1.67 0.71
CA ARG A 326 18.47 0.58 1.08
C ARG A 326 18.51 0.36 2.58
N LEU A 327 18.52 1.42 3.39
CA LEU A 327 18.48 1.30 4.85
C LEU A 327 17.19 0.62 5.34
N VAL A 328 16.04 0.89 4.71
CA VAL A 328 14.77 0.22 5.05
C VAL A 328 14.87 -1.28 4.77
N ARG A 329 15.37 -1.67 3.59
CA ARG A 329 15.59 -3.09 3.24
C ARG A 329 16.52 -3.77 4.22
N ASP A 330 17.66 -3.15 4.53
CA ASP A 330 18.65 -3.73 5.44
C ASP A 330 18.11 -3.83 6.86
N ALA A 331 17.35 -2.83 7.31
CA ALA A 331 16.71 -2.84 8.60
C ALA A 331 15.61 -3.92 8.69
N LEU A 332 14.77 -4.09 7.66
CA LEU A 332 13.84 -5.23 7.57
C LEU A 332 14.59 -6.57 7.72
N GLY A 333 15.70 -6.71 6.99
CA GLY A 333 16.59 -7.86 7.04
C GLY A 333 17.33 -8.04 8.37
N ASN A 334 17.36 -7.05 9.24
CA ASN A 334 17.94 -7.14 10.58
C ASN A 334 16.89 -7.45 11.65
N PHE A 335 15.72 -6.81 11.59
CA PHE A 335 14.68 -6.94 12.60
C PHE A 335 13.81 -8.19 12.44
N PHE A 336 13.55 -8.66 11.21
CA PHE A 336 12.60 -9.75 10.95
C PHE A 336 13.27 -10.98 10.33
N HIS A 337 12.74 -12.17 10.60
CA HIS A 337 13.27 -13.40 10.00
C HIS A 337 12.94 -13.46 8.50
N PRO A 338 13.88 -13.82 7.59
CA PRO A 338 13.63 -13.86 6.14
C PRO A 338 12.44 -14.74 5.74
N ASP A 339 12.31 -15.93 6.36
CA ASP A 339 11.19 -16.86 6.11
C ASP A 339 9.83 -16.36 6.63
N ARG A 340 9.82 -15.28 7.41
CA ARG A 340 8.60 -14.64 7.92
C ARG A 340 8.22 -13.40 7.10
N MET A 341 8.93 -13.12 6.01
CA MET A 341 8.67 -11.97 5.14
C MET A 341 8.17 -12.40 3.76
N SER A 342 7.10 -11.77 3.29
CA SER A 342 6.63 -11.82 1.89
C SER A 342 6.51 -10.43 1.30
N PHE A 343 6.56 -10.34 -0.03
CA PHE A 343 6.64 -9.09 -0.77
C PHE A 343 5.52 -9.05 -1.81
N TYR A 344 4.92 -7.88 -2.00
CA TYR A 344 3.82 -7.67 -2.95
C TYR A 344 3.95 -6.30 -3.61
N ALA A 345 3.83 -6.24 -4.93
CA ALA A 345 3.58 -4.97 -5.62
C ALA A 345 2.08 -4.67 -5.52
N THR A 346 1.72 -3.59 -4.84
CA THR A 346 0.35 -3.31 -4.43
C THR A 346 -0.13 -1.98 -4.99
N SER A 347 -1.40 -1.96 -5.42
CA SER A 347 -2.11 -0.74 -5.77
C SER A 347 -3.50 -0.77 -5.15
N ALA A 348 -3.84 0.28 -4.39
CA ALA A 348 -5.15 0.40 -3.76
C ALA A 348 -6.24 0.79 -4.78
N ILE A 349 -5.90 1.53 -5.83
CA ILE A 349 -6.87 1.99 -6.84
C ILE A 349 -6.77 1.27 -8.18
N GLY A 350 -5.68 0.54 -8.43
CA GLY A 350 -5.42 -0.13 -9.69
C GLY A 350 -5.14 0.82 -10.85
N PHE A 351 -5.04 0.22 -12.03
CA PHE A 351 -4.87 0.95 -13.28
C PHE A 351 -6.21 1.37 -13.87
N ARG A 352 -6.19 2.45 -14.64
CA ARG A 352 -7.31 2.83 -15.50
C ARG A 352 -7.45 1.79 -16.59
N LEU A 353 -8.68 1.35 -16.80
CA LEU A 353 -9.05 0.45 -17.88
C LEU A 353 -9.82 1.22 -18.95
N ASN A 354 -9.68 0.80 -20.20
CA ASN A 354 -10.45 1.37 -21.31
C ASN A 354 -11.93 0.93 -21.25
N ALA A 355 -12.73 1.39 -22.21
CA ALA A 355 -14.16 1.07 -22.28
C ALA A 355 -14.48 -0.44 -22.39
N ASN A 356 -13.51 -1.25 -22.81
CA ASN A 356 -13.62 -2.71 -22.90
C ASN A 356 -13.09 -3.43 -21.65
N HIS A 357 -12.83 -2.70 -20.56
CA HIS A 357 -12.19 -3.22 -19.34
C HIS A 357 -10.81 -3.83 -19.58
N GLN A 358 -10.07 -3.31 -20.56
CA GLN A 358 -8.71 -3.75 -20.87
C GLN A 358 -7.69 -2.68 -20.46
N PHE A 359 -6.54 -3.14 -19.99
CA PHE A 359 -5.40 -2.30 -19.70
C PHE A 359 -4.77 -1.75 -20.99
N ASP A 360 -4.45 -0.46 -21.01
CA ASP A 360 -3.75 0.21 -22.11
C ASP A 360 -2.53 0.99 -21.59
N TYR A 361 -1.34 0.61 -22.06
CA TYR A 361 -0.07 1.27 -21.71
C TYR A 361 -0.02 2.77 -22.05
N ARG A 362 -0.91 3.27 -22.93
CA ARG A 362 -0.98 4.68 -23.30
C ARG A 362 -1.88 5.51 -22.38
N SER A 363 -2.75 4.87 -21.61
CA SER A 363 -3.79 5.54 -20.81
C SER A 363 -4.15 4.73 -19.55
N TYR A 364 -3.13 4.37 -18.76
CA TYR A 364 -3.31 3.53 -17.57
C TYR A 364 -3.41 4.31 -16.25
N VAL A 365 -3.09 5.61 -16.24
CA VAL A 365 -3.10 6.42 -15.02
C VAL A 365 -4.53 6.58 -14.53
N ASN A 366 -4.79 6.14 -13.29
CA ASN A 366 -6.12 6.13 -12.68
C ASN A 366 -6.35 7.28 -11.68
N VAL A 367 -5.52 8.32 -11.78
CA VAL A 367 -5.59 9.52 -10.95
C VAL A 367 -5.66 10.71 -11.89
N GLU A 368 -6.53 11.67 -11.56
CA GLU A 368 -6.62 12.93 -12.28
C GLU A 368 -5.31 13.74 -12.12
N PRO A 369 -5.00 14.67 -13.03
CA PRO A 369 -3.75 15.45 -12.96
C PRO A 369 -3.56 16.26 -11.67
N ASP A 370 -4.64 16.56 -10.94
CA ASP A 370 -4.59 17.22 -9.63
C ASP A 370 -4.08 16.32 -8.50
N GLY A 371 -4.04 15.00 -8.71
CA GLY A 371 -3.64 14.01 -7.70
C GLY A 371 -4.67 13.75 -6.61
N GLU A 372 -5.80 14.47 -6.59
CA GLU A 372 -6.80 14.41 -5.52
C GLU A 372 -7.95 13.46 -5.84
N ARG A 373 -8.17 13.19 -7.13
CA ARG A 373 -9.30 12.40 -7.61
C ARG A 373 -8.85 11.17 -8.37
N ILE A 374 -9.62 10.10 -8.19
CA ILE A 374 -9.52 8.90 -9.02
C ILE A 374 -10.21 9.24 -10.34
N CYS A 375 -9.72 8.70 -11.45
CA CYS A 375 -10.44 8.82 -12.71
C CYS A 375 -11.84 8.18 -12.60
N SER A 376 -12.74 8.52 -13.53
CA SER A 376 -14.12 8.02 -13.53
C SER A 376 -14.27 6.50 -13.69
N SER A 377 -13.19 5.76 -13.95
CA SER A 377 -13.21 4.30 -13.89
C SER A 377 -13.24 3.81 -12.44
N PRO A 378 -14.06 2.78 -12.12
CA PRO A 378 -14.03 2.16 -10.81
C PRO A 378 -12.61 1.67 -10.45
N PRO A 379 -12.19 1.80 -9.18
CA PRO A 379 -10.93 1.25 -8.71
C PRO A 379 -10.82 -0.25 -8.99
N THR A 380 -9.62 -0.71 -9.38
CA THR A 380 -9.32 -2.14 -9.59
C THR A 380 -8.12 -2.61 -8.76
N PRO A 381 -8.27 -2.75 -7.43
CA PRO A 381 -7.15 -3.01 -6.53
C PRO A 381 -6.30 -4.22 -6.95
N ILE A 382 -5.00 -4.14 -6.64
CA ILE A 382 -3.99 -5.16 -6.95
C ILE A 382 -3.27 -5.49 -5.65
N ASN A 383 -3.25 -6.77 -5.26
CA ASN A 383 -2.54 -7.26 -4.08
C ASN A 383 -2.93 -6.55 -2.77
N VAL A 384 -4.23 -6.37 -2.53
CA VAL A 384 -4.77 -5.81 -1.27
C VAL A 384 -5.38 -6.87 -0.35
N ILE A 385 -5.80 -8.02 -0.90
CA ILE A 385 -6.35 -9.15 -0.14
C ILE A 385 -5.27 -10.21 0.12
N GLU A 386 -4.44 -10.44 -0.88
CA GLU A 386 -3.40 -11.46 -0.96
C GLU A 386 -2.39 -11.35 0.21
N PRO A 387 -1.90 -10.16 0.60
CA PRO A 387 -1.04 -10.01 1.78
C PRO A 387 -1.73 -10.48 3.07
N LEU A 388 -3.01 -10.19 3.25
CA LEU A 388 -3.78 -10.54 4.44
C LEU A 388 -4.03 -12.05 4.51
N MET A 389 -4.38 -12.66 3.38
CA MET A 389 -4.55 -14.10 3.26
C MET A 389 -3.26 -14.86 3.58
N ALA A 390 -2.14 -14.43 3.03
CA ALA A 390 -0.85 -15.07 3.24
C ALA A 390 -0.38 -14.97 4.70
N LEU A 391 -0.63 -13.82 5.36
CA LEU A 391 -0.37 -13.66 6.79
C LEU A 391 -1.23 -14.62 7.62
N GLU A 392 -2.52 -14.69 7.35
CA GLU A 392 -3.42 -15.59 8.07
C GLU A 392 -3.00 -17.06 7.95
N GLU A 393 -2.69 -17.51 6.73
CA GLU A 393 -2.33 -18.90 6.48
C GLU A 393 -1.06 -19.30 7.25
N ARG A 394 -0.04 -18.42 7.23
CA ARG A 394 1.21 -18.63 7.96
C ARG A 394 1.03 -18.60 9.47
N LEU A 395 0.16 -17.73 9.97
CA LEU A 395 -0.13 -17.62 11.39
C LEU A 395 -0.86 -18.85 11.90
N ARG A 396 -1.85 -19.36 11.16
CA ARG A 396 -2.49 -20.65 11.47
C ARG A 396 -1.52 -21.83 11.37
N GLY A 397 -0.65 -21.84 10.36
CA GLY A 397 0.38 -22.87 10.20
C GLY A 397 1.33 -22.91 11.40
N SER A 398 1.72 -21.74 11.89
CA SER A 398 2.57 -21.58 13.08
C SER A 398 1.87 -22.08 14.36
N SER A 399 0.58 -21.78 14.55
CA SER A 399 -0.21 -22.25 15.69
C SER A 399 -0.41 -23.78 15.70
N ARG A 400 -0.45 -24.43 14.54
CA ARG A 400 -0.60 -25.90 14.42
C ARG A 400 0.71 -26.66 14.63
N GLY A 401 1.87 -26.03 14.42
CA GLY A 401 3.20 -26.63 14.62
C GLY A 401 3.66 -26.70 16.08
N GLY A 402 3.11 -25.87 16.97
CA GLY A 402 3.51 -25.80 18.39
C GLY A 402 2.99 -26.93 19.29
N GLY A 403 2.14 -27.83 18.77
CA GLY A 403 1.46 -28.87 19.56
C GLY A 403 2.19 -30.22 19.67
N LYS A 404 3.31 -30.43 18.95
CA LYS A 404 4.12 -31.66 19.13
C LYS A 404 5.17 -31.45 20.22
N LEU A 405 4.70 -31.27 21.45
CA LEU A 405 5.51 -31.57 22.62
C LEU A 405 5.79 -33.07 22.60
N TRP A 406 7.06 -33.43 22.48
CA TRP A 406 7.58 -34.77 22.73
C TRP A 406 7.03 -35.29 24.07
N ARG A 407 6.14 -36.29 24.03
CA ARG A 407 5.96 -37.20 25.15
C ARG A 407 6.99 -38.30 25.00
N GLY A 408 7.90 -38.35 25.97
CA GLY A 408 8.94 -39.36 26.05
C GLY A 408 8.39 -40.78 26.15
N ARG A 409 9.24 -41.72 25.71
CA ARG A 409 9.42 -43.03 26.33
C ARG A 409 10.92 -43.05 26.68
N GLY A 410 11.31 -43.27 27.93
CA GLY A 410 10.89 -44.40 28.75
C GLY A 410 11.88 -45.51 28.46
#